data_AF-A0A7V9K812-F1
#
_entry.id   AF-A0A7V9K812-F1
#
_cell.length_a   1.000
_cell.length_b   1.000
_cell.length_c   1.000
_cell.angle_alpha   90.00
_cell.angle_beta   90.00
_cell.angle_gamma   90.00
#
_symmetry.space_group_name_H-M   'P 1'
#
loop_
_entity.id
_entity.type
_entity.pdbx_description
1 polymer ?
#
loop_
_entity_poly.entity_id
_entity_poly.type
_entity_poly.pdbx_seq_one_letter_code
_entity_poly.pdbx_strand_id
1 'polypeptide(L)'
;MRPLPYADPGTPDLRSPLRLLWWVAGQQRLTLAGGVAFGVVWMVAQALVPAAIGRGVDAGVGTGDLAAAARWSLVVLFLALVQAVTGVLRHRLAVSNWLQASFRAMQLLSRH
;
A
#
# COMPACT_ATOMS: atom_id res chain seq x y z
N MET A 1 3.83 -10.18 -12.78
CA MET A 1 2.35 -10.15 -12.79
C MET A 1 1.88 -11.47 -13.37
N ARG A 2 0.83 -12.10 -12.82
CA ARG A 2 0.30 -13.34 -13.42
C ARG A 2 -0.30 -13.02 -14.80
N PRO A 3 -0.13 -13.90 -15.79
CA PRO A 3 -0.78 -13.72 -17.08
C PRO A 3 -2.31 -13.76 -16.89
N LEU A 4 -2.99 -12.83 -17.55
CA LEU A 4 -4.44 -12.75 -17.67
C LEU A 4 -4.75 -12.95 -19.18
N PRO A 5 -5.82 -13.66 -19.56
CA PRO A 5 -6.87 -14.29 -18.74
C PRO A 5 -6.39 -15.51 -17.93
N TYR A 6 -7.16 -15.94 -16.92
CA TYR A 6 -6.82 -17.10 -16.10
C TYR A 6 -7.22 -18.38 -16.82
N ALA A 7 -6.41 -19.45 -16.70
CA ALA A 7 -6.76 -20.77 -17.22
C ALA A 7 -8.03 -21.34 -16.56
N ASP A 8 -8.17 -21.12 -15.24
CA ASP A 8 -9.42 -21.32 -14.52
C ASP A 8 -9.71 -20.14 -13.58
N PRO A 9 -10.74 -19.32 -13.83
CA PRO A 9 -11.22 -18.30 -12.90
C PRO A 9 -11.83 -18.87 -11.61
N GLY A 10 -12.06 -20.19 -11.50
CA GLY A 10 -12.62 -20.85 -10.32
C GLY A 10 -14.15 -20.72 -10.21
N THR A 11 -14.71 -21.18 -9.08
CA THR A 11 -16.16 -21.17 -8.80
C THR A 11 -16.48 -20.15 -7.70
N PRO A 12 -17.24 -19.07 -8.01
CA PRO A 12 -17.57 -18.04 -7.02
C PRO A 12 -18.68 -18.49 -6.07
N ASP A 13 -18.65 -17.96 -4.84
CA ASP A 13 -19.78 -18.08 -3.90
C ASP A 13 -20.80 -16.97 -4.17
N LEU A 14 -21.89 -17.32 -4.87
CA LEU A 14 -22.93 -16.39 -5.30
C LEU A 14 -24.08 -16.24 -4.28
N ARG A 15 -23.99 -16.86 -3.09
CA ARG A 15 -25.07 -16.83 -2.09
C ARG A 15 -25.27 -15.46 -1.46
N SER A 16 -24.26 -14.59 -1.48
CA SER A 16 -24.39 -13.17 -1.13
C SER A 16 -23.25 -12.33 -1.71
N PRO A 17 -23.44 -11.00 -1.90
CA PRO A 17 -22.39 -10.12 -2.41
C PRO A 17 -21.12 -10.13 -1.53
N LEU A 18 -21.26 -10.19 -0.21
CA LEU A 18 -20.12 -10.24 0.71
C LEU A 18 -19.30 -11.52 0.54
N ARG A 19 -19.96 -12.67 0.35
CA ARG A 19 -19.27 -13.95 0.15
C ARG A 19 -18.51 -13.99 -1.17
N LEU A 20 -19.07 -13.38 -2.22
CA LEU A 20 -18.37 -13.18 -3.48
C LEU A 20 -17.10 -12.33 -3.29
N LEU A 21 -17.20 -11.18 -2.62
CA LEU A 21 -16.04 -10.32 -2.35
C LEU A 21 -14.97 -11.03 -1.54
N TRP A 22 -15.38 -11.82 -0.54
CA TRP A 22 -14.46 -12.59 0.29
C TRP A 22 -13.78 -13.72 -0.48
N TRP A 23 -14.51 -14.37 -1.38
CA TRP A 23 -13.93 -15.33 -2.30
C TRP A 23 -12.90 -14.68 -3.23
N VAL A 24 -13.23 -13.52 -3.85
CA VAL A 24 -12.29 -12.77 -4.70
C VAL A 24 -11.05 -12.36 -3.92
N ALA A 25 -11.21 -11.82 -2.70
CA ALA A 25 -10.10 -11.47 -1.83
C ALA A 25 -9.21 -12.68 -1.52
N GLY A 26 -9.83 -13.85 -1.29
CA GLY A 26 -9.15 -15.13 -1.12
C GLY A 26 -8.23 -15.51 -2.29
N GLN A 27 -8.59 -15.15 -3.52
CA GLN A 27 -7.82 -15.45 -4.73
C GLN A 27 -6.57 -14.55 -4.91
N GLN A 28 -6.49 -13.43 -4.18
CA GLN A 28 -5.42 -12.43 -4.29
C GLN A 28 -4.83 -12.05 -2.92
N ARG A 29 -4.79 -13.01 -1.99
CA ARG A 29 -4.34 -12.82 -0.60
C ARG A 29 -2.94 -12.22 -0.46
N LEU A 30 -1.98 -12.69 -1.26
CA LEU A 30 -0.59 -12.21 -1.17
C LEU A 30 -0.46 -10.74 -1.59
N THR A 31 -1.11 -10.35 -2.69
CA THR A 31 -1.07 -8.98 -3.18
C THR A 31 -1.91 -8.04 -2.32
N LEU A 32 -2.98 -8.53 -1.68
CA LEU A 32 -3.69 -7.80 -0.63
C LEU A 32 -2.84 -7.61 0.63
N ALA A 33 -2.25 -8.68 1.16
CA ALA A 33 -1.40 -8.62 2.34
C ALA A 33 -0.19 -7.69 2.13
N GLY A 34 0.46 -7.76 0.97
CA GLY A 34 1.51 -6.82 0.59
C GLY A 34 1.01 -5.38 0.51
N GLY A 35 -0.18 -5.15 -0.07
CA GLY A 35 -0.79 -3.83 -0.14
C GLY A 35 -1.09 -3.24 1.24
N VAL A 36 -1.58 -4.07 2.17
CA VAL A 36 -1.81 -3.70 3.57
C VAL A 36 -0.49 -3.39 4.26
N ALA A 37 0.52 -4.25 4.14
CA ALA A 37 1.82 -4.05 4.77
C ALA A 37 2.49 -2.74 4.33
N PHE A 38 2.55 -2.47 3.01
CA PHE A 38 3.07 -1.20 2.51
C PHE A 38 2.20 -0.01 2.92
N GLY A 39 0.88 -0.18 3.03
CA GLY A 39 -0.03 0.83 3.55
C GLY A 39 0.24 1.20 5.01
N VAL A 40 0.50 0.22 5.87
CA VAL A 40 0.86 0.44 7.27
C VAL A 40 2.18 1.20 7.37
N VAL A 41 3.22 0.77 6.64
CA VAL A 41 4.52 1.46 6.64
C VAL A 41 4.37 2.91 6.14
N TRP A 42 3.58 3.11 5.08
CA TRP A 42 3.30 4.43 4.51
C TRP A 42 2.61 5.35 5.54
N MET A 43 1.60 4.84 6.25
CA MET A 43 0.88 5.57 7.31
C MET A 43 1.79 5.93 8.47
N VAL A 44 2.59 4.98 8.96
CA VAL A 44 3.52 5.23 10.08
C VAL A 44 4.55 6.28 9.70
N ALA A 45 5.14 6.19 8.50
CA ALA A 45 6.08 7.19 8.03
C ALA A 45 5.43 8.58 7.96
N GLN A 46 4.20 8.69 7.45
CA GLN A 46 3.44 9.94 7.42
C GLN A 46 3.18 10.51 8.83
N ALA A 47 2.85 9.66 9.80
CA ALA A 47 2.60 10.06 11.18
C ALA A 47 3.88 10.54 11.90
N LEU A 48 5.05 10.02 11.53
CA LEU A 48 6.33 10.39 12.13
C LEU A 48 6.91 11.70 11.60
N VAL A 49 6.50 12.15 10.40
CA VAL A 49 7.02 13.40 9.80
C VAL A 49 6.82 14.62 10.71
N PRO A 50 5.61 14.91 11.24
CA PRO A 50 5.43 16.05 12.13
C PRO A 50 6.29 15.99 13.39
N ALA A 51 6.48 14.80 13.97
CA ALA A 51 7.30 14.60 15.15
C ALA A 51 8.80 14.86 14.86
N ALA A 52 9.30 14.42 13.70
CA ALA A 52 10.67 14.67 13.27
C ALA A 52 10.91 16.16 12.98
N ILE A 53 9.94 16.85 12.37
CA ILE A 53 9.99 18.30 12.14
C ILE A 53 10.05 19.03 13.49
N GLY A 54 9.14 18.73 14.42
CA GLY A 54 9.12 19.36 15.75
C GLY A 54 10.46 19.22 16.47
N ARG A 55 11.05 18.02 16.46
CA ARG A 55 12.39 17.78 17.04
C ARG A 55 13.50 18.58 16.36
N GLY A 56 13.44 18.75 15.04
CA GLY A 56 14.41 19.56 14.29
C GLY A 56 14.30 21.05 14.61
N VAL A 57 13.08 21.54 14.83
CA VAL A 57 12.82 22.91 15.27
C VAL A 57 13.33 23.10 16.70
N ASP A 58 12.91 22.26 17.63
CA ASP A 58 13.23 22.42 19.06
C ASP A 58 14.72 22.26 19.35
N ALA A 59 15.35 21.20 18.83
CA ALA A 59 16.73 20.84 19.16
C ALA A 59 17.78 21.48 18.24
N GLY A 60 17.37 21.97 17.07
CA GLY A 60 18.27 22.57 16.10
C GLY A 60 18.05 24.08 15.96
N VAL A 61 16.93 24.47 15.35
CA VAL A 61 16.65 25.89 15.07
C VAL A 61 16.50 26.71 16.36
N GLY A 62 15.78 26.19 17.35
CA GLY A 62 15.53 26.85 18.63
C GLY A 62 16.77 27.03 19.49
N THR A 63 17.78 26.16 19.33
CA THR A 63 19.06 26.21 20.07
C THR A 63 20.20 26.83 19.26
N GLY A 64 20.01 27.03 17.96
CA GLY A 64 21.07 27.44 17.02
C GLY A 64 22.03 26.30 16.61
N ASP A 65 21.74 25.04 16.98
CA ASP A 65 22.56 23.88 16.63
C ASP A 65 22.27 23.40 15.19
N LEU A 66 23.11 23.82 14.25
CA LEU A 66 23.00 23.43 12.83
C LEU A 66 23.23 21.94 12.60
N ALA A 67 24.02 21.25 13.43
CA ALA A 67 24.25 19.82 13.29
C ALA A 67 23.01 19.03 13.70
N ALA A 68 22.32 19.45 14.77
CA ALA A 68 21.02 18.89 15.15
C ALA A 68 19.96 19.16 14.08
N ALA A 69 19.89 20.37 13.53
CA ALA A 69 18.98 20.73 12.44
C ALA A 69 19.20 19.87 11.18
N ALA A 70 20.47 19.68 10.78
CA ALA A 70 20.82 18.84 9.64
C ALA A 70 20.44 17.37 9.88
N ARG A 71 20.66 16.84 11.09
CA ARG A 71 20.31 15.46 11.44
C ARG A 71 18.80 15.21 11.32
N TRP A 72 17.97 16.10 11.88
CA TRP A 72 16.51 15.95 11.78
C TRP A 72 15.98 16.20 10.36
N SER A 73 16.64 17.07 9.58
CA SER A 73 16.33 17.22 8.14
C SER A 73 16.58 15.93 7.37
N LEU A 74 17.68 15.22 7.66
CA LEU A 74 17.97 13.90 7.08
C LEU A 74 16.95 12.84 7.51
N VAL A 75 16.46 12.88 8.75
CA VAL A 75 15.38 11.99 9.21
C VAL A 75 14.09 12.25 8.41
N VAL A 76 13.71 13.51 8.21
CA VAL A 76 12.53 13.87 7.40
C VAL A 76 12.71 13.42 5.94
N LEU A 77 13.89 13.63 5.36
CA LEU A 77 14.21 13.15 4.01
C LEU A 77 14.09 11.62 3.90
N PHE A 78 14.60 10.89 4.89
CA PHE A 78 14.46 9.45 4.96
C PHE A 78 12.99 9.00 5.03
N LEU A 79 12.18 9.64 5.89
CA LEU A 79 10.75 9.35 5.99
C LEU A 79 10.03 9.62 4.67
N ALA A 80 10.35 10.72 3.98
CA ALA A 80 9.79 11.04 2.67
C ALA A 80 10.15 9.98 1.62
N LEU A 81 11.39 9.48 1.62
CA LEU A 81 11.82 8.39 0.73
C LEU A 81 11.06 7.09 1.02
N VAL A 82 10.92 6.73 2.31
CA VAL A 82 10.11 5.56 2.72
C VAL A 82 8.67 5.71 2.26
N GLN A 83 8.06 6.89 2.42
CA GLN A 83 6.71 7.16 1.94
C GLN A 83 6.61 7.03 0.42
N ALA A 84 7.56 7.58 -0.34
CA ALA A 84 7.53 7.50 -1.79
C ALA A 84 7.63 6.05 -2.28
N VAL A 85 8.60 5.29 -1.77
CA VAL A 85 8.81 3.89 -2.15
C VAL A 85 7.61 3.02 -1.78
N THR A 86 7.16 3.08 -0.53
CA THR A 86 6.01 2.27 -0.07
C THR A 86 4.70 2.71 -0.74
N GLY A 87 4.54 4.00 -1.04
CA GLY A 87 3.41 4.53 -1.80
C GLY A 87 3.33 3.94 -3.22
N VAL A 88 4.45 3.93 -3.94
CA VAL A 88 4.53 3.32 -5.29
C VAL A 88 4.24 1.82 -5.23
N LEU A 89 4.87 1.09 -4.30
CA LEU A 89 4.67 -0.36 -4.17
C LEU A 89 3.22 -0.71 -3.81
N ARG A 90 2.64 -0.01 -2.82
CA ARG A 90 1.22 -0.16 -2.45
C ARG A 90 0.31 0.12 -3.64
N HIS A 91 0.57 1.18 -4.40
CA HIS A 91 -0.23 1.53 -5.57
C HIS A 91 -0.14 0.45 -6.66
N ARG A 92 1.06 -0.07 -6.95
CA ARG A 92 1.24 -1.19 -7.90
C ARG A 92 0.46 -2.43 -7.50
N LEU A 93 0.44 -2.77 -6.21
CA LEU A 93 -0.35 -3.89 -5.70
C LEU A 93 -1.86 -3.63 -5.77
N ALA A 94 -2.31 -2.40 -5.48
CA ALA A 94 -3.71 -2.01 -5.62
C ALA A 94 -4.21 -2.14 -7.06
N VAL A 95 -3.43 -1.64 -8.04
CA VAL A 95 -3.73 -1.79 -9.47
C VAL A 95 -3.76 -3.27 -9.87
N SER A 96 -2.80 -4.07 -9.38
CA SER A 96 -2.80 -5.51 -9.66
C SER A 96 -4.05 -6.20 -9.10
N ASN A 97 -4.44 -5.91 -7.86
CA ASN A 97 -5.65 -6.47 -7.25
C ASN A 97 -6.91 -6.09 -8.03
N TRP A 98 -7.00 -4.82 -8.46
CA TRP A 98 -8.11 -4.35 -9.27
C TRP A 98 -8.21 -5.10 -10.59
N LEU A 99 -7.12 -5.18 -11.36
CA LEU A 99 -7.09 -5.92 -12.63
C LEU A 99 -7.45 -7.40 -12.44
N GLN A 100 -6.86 -8.06 -11.44
CA GLN A 100 -7.13 -9.47 -11.16
C GLN A 100 -8.61 -9.71 -10.84
N ALA A 101 -9.25 -8.84 -10.05
CA ALA A 101 -10.66 -8.92 -9.72
C ALA A 101 -11.55 -8.65 -10.94
N SER A 102 -11.28 -7.58 -11.71
CA SER A 102 -12.06 -7.20 -12.89
C SER A 102 -12.02 -8.28 -13.98
N PHE A 103 -10.83 -8.78 -14.33
CA PHE A 103 -10.71 -9.84 -15.34
C PHE A 103 -11.33 -11.16 -14.91
N ARG A 104 -11.24 -11.51 -13.63
CA ARG A 104 -11.92 -12.69 -13.10
C ARG A 104 -13.42 -12.54 -13.15
N ALA A 105 -13.96 -11.39 -12.76
CA ALA A 105 -15.39 -11.11 -12.85
C ALA A 105 -15.90 -11.20 -14.30
N MET A 106 -15.19 -10.60 -15.26
CA MET A 106 -15.54 -10.69 -16.69
C MET A 106 -15.55 -12.15 -17.19
N GLN A 107 -14.54 -12.95 -16.85
CA GLN A 107 -14.49 -14.37 -17.23
C GLN A 107 -15.61 -15.20 -16.63
N LEU A 108 -16.03 -14.90 -15.39
CA LEU A 108 -17.14 -15.58 -14.74
C LEU A 108 -18.48 -15.23 -15.39
N LEU A 109 -18.65 -13.97 -15.79
CA LEU A 109 -19.86 -13.50 -16.48
C LEU A 109 -19.95 -14.04 -17.91
N SER A 110 -18.82 -14.19 -18.62
CA SER A 110 -18.79 -14.71 -20.00
C SER A 110 -18.87 -16.24 -20.09
N ARG A 111 -18.87 -16.96 -18.96
CA ARG A 111 -19.05 -18.43 -18.91
C ARG A 111 -20.53 -18.85 -19.04
N HIS A 112 -21.45 -17.89 -19.10
CA HIS A 112 -22.89 -18.06 -19.28
C HIS A 112 -23.34 -17.34 -20.54
#